data_AF-A0A318PFQ1-F1
#
_entry.id   AF-A0A318PFQ1-F1
#
_cell.length_a   1.000
_cell.length_b   1.000
_cell.length_c   1.000
_cell.angle_alpha   90.00
_cell.angle_beta   90.00
_cell.angle_gamma   90.00
#
_symmetry.space_group_name_H-M   'P 1'
#
loop_
_entity.id
_entity.type
_entity.pdbx_description
1 polymer ?
#
loop_
_entity_poly.entity_id
_entity_poly.type
_entity_poly.pdbx_seq_one_letter_code
_entity_poly.pdbx_strand_id
1 'polypeptide(L)' 'MIAFIETYRADYGVEPICRVLPIAPSTFYQQAAMAGYPARASPRARRDRELMEHIRRIWQDNRKLPATDALLNTSGLVQL' A
#
# COMPACT_ATOMS: atom_id res chain seq x y z
N MET A 1 -4.09 -3.57 -8.27
CA MET A 1 -5.29 -4.10 -8.96
C MET A 1 -6.17 -2.99 -9.52
N ILE A 2 -6.67 -2.05 -8.71
CA ILE A 2 -7.54 -0.96 -9.21
C ILE A 2 -6.88 -0.13 -10.33
N ALA A 3 -5.61 0.24 -10.18
CA ALA A 3 -4.87 0.96 -11.22
C ALA A 3 -4.79 0.21 -12.56
N PHE A 4 -4.66 -1.13 -12.53
CA PHE A 4 -4.64 -1.94 -13.75
C PHE A 4 -5.99 -1.89 -14.47
N ILE A 5 -7.08 -2.03 -13.74
CA ILE A 5 -8.43 -1.95 -14.30
C ILE A 5 -8.68 -0.55 -14.85
N GLU A 6 -8.25 0.49 -14.13
CA GLU A 6 -8.36 1.88 -14.56
C GLU A 6 -7.64 2.15 -15.89
N THR A 7 -6.44 1.59 -16.08
CA THR A 7 -5.68 1.73 -17.32
C THR A 7 -6.38 1.08 -18.52
N TYR A 8 -6.97 -0.11 -18.34
CA TYR A 8 -7.42 -0.96 -19.45
C TYR A 8 -8.95 -1.00 -19.63
N ARG A 9 -9.73 -0.37 -18.75
CA ARG A 9 -11.20 -0.37 -18.84
C ARG A 9 -11.75 0.27 -20.11
N ALA A 10 -11.00 1.16 -20.76
CA ALA A 10 -11.41 1.79 -22.01
C ALA A 10 -11.42 0.79 -23.17
N ASP A 11 -10.46 -0.14 -23.18
CA ASP A 11 -10.29 -1.11 -24.26
C ASP A 11 -11.13 -2.37 -24.05
N TYR A 12 -11.21 -2.85 -22.80
CA TYR A 12 -11.81 -4.16 -22.49
C TYR A 12 -13.06 -4.09 -21.59
N GLY A 13 -13.38 -2.92 -21.04
CA GLY A 13 -14.43 -2.77 -20.04
C GLY A 13 -14.04 -3.29 -18.65
N VAL A 14 -14.73 -2.81 -17.62
CA VAL A 14 -14.46 -3.20 -16.22
C VAL A 14 -14.82 -4.66 -15.96
N GLU A 15 -15.98 -5.10 -16.45
CA GLU A 15 -16.56 -6.38 -16.08
C GLU A 15 -15.80 -7.60 -16.65
N PRO A 16 -15.31 -7.57 -17.91
CA PRO A 16 -14.43 -8.63 -18.41
C PRO A 16 -13.10 -8.73 -17.64
N ILE A 17 -12.49 -7.59 -17.28
CA ILE A 17 -11.24 -7.59 -16.51
C ILE A 17 -11.46 -8.13 -15.09
N CYS A 18 -12.52 -7.69 -14.41
CA CYS A 18 -12.89 -8.16 -13.07
C CYS A 18 -13.12 -9.67 -13.01
N ARG A 19 -13.66 -10.26 -14.08
CA ARG A 19 -13.84 -11.72 -14.20
C ARG A 19 -12.51 -12.49 -14.22
N VAL A 20 -11.48 -11.94 -14.88
CA VAL A 20 -10.15 -12.56 -14.98
C VAL A 20 -9.31 -12.35 -13.72
N LEU A 21 -9.47 -11.21 -13.03
CA LEU A 21 -8.76 -10.86 -11.78
C LEU A 21 -9.44 -11.37 -10.50
N PRO A 22 -10.32 -12.37 -10.61
CA PRO A 22 -11.50 -12.63 -9.75
C PRO A 22 -11.80 -11.57 -8.67
N ILE A 23 -12.25 -10.38 -9.08
CA ILE A 23 -12.83 -9.39 -8.16
C ILE A 23 -14.25 -9.00 -8.57
N ALA A 24 -15.05 -8.56 -7.61
CA ALA A 24 -16.38 -8.04 -7.92
C ALA A 24 -16.28 -6.64 -8.56
N PRO A 25 -17.04 -6.33 -9.63
CA PRO A 25 -17.11 -4.99 -10.21
C PRO A 25 -17.52 -3.91 -9.19
N SER A 26 -18.38 -4.25 -8.23
CA SER A 26 -18.79 -3.34 -7.14
C SER A 26 -17.59 -2.89 -6.29
N THR A 27 -16.64 -3.80 -6.02
CA THR A 27 -15.40 -3.48 -5.31
C THR A 27 -14.57 -2.47 -6.09
N PHE A 28 -14.47 -2.61 -7.42
CA PHE A 28 -13.78 -1.63 -8.25
C PHE A 28 -14.42 -0.24 -8.15
N TYR A 29 -15.74 -0.14 -8.36
CA TYR A 29 -16.43 1.16 -8.31
C TYR A 29 -16.36 1.81 -6.93
N GLN A 30 -16.46 1.03 -5.85
CA GLN A 30 -16.29 1.54 -4.48
C GLN A 30 -14.88 2.14 -4.29
N GLN A 31 -13.84 1.45 -4.74
CA GLN A 31 -12.46 1.92 -4.64
C GLN A 31 -12.22 3.16 -5.52
N ALA A 32 -12.75 3.18 -6.74
CA ALA A 32 -12.66 4.33 -7.63
C ALA A 32 -13.35 5.57 -7.03
N ALA A 33 -14.52 5.40 -6.41
CA ALA A 33 -15.21 6.49 -5.72
C ALA A 33 -14.43 7.00 -4.50
N MET A 34 -13.80 6.11 -3.72
CA MET A 34 -12.95 6.47 -2.57
C MET A 34 -11.68 7.22 -2.99
N ALA A 35 -11.13 6.94 -4.18
CA ALA A 35 -9.96 7.62 -4.70
C ALA A 35 -10.25 9.10 -5.02
N GLY A 36 -11.41 9.40 -5.60
CA GLY A 36 -11.85 10.78 -5.87
C GLY A 36 -12.35 11.52 -4.62
N TYR A 37 -12.87 10.80 -3.63
CA TYR A 37 -13.41 11.38 -2.40
C TYR A 37 -12.78 10.72 -1.17
N PRO A 38 -11.53 11.08 -0.82
CA PRO A 38 -10.82 10.44 0.28
C PRO A 38 -11.51 10.61 1.64
N ALA A 39 -12.37 11.62 1.80
CA ALA A 39 -13.21 11.85 2.98
C ALA A 39 -14.37 10.83 3.13
N ARG A 40 -14.81 10.19 2.04
CA ARG A 40 -15.82 9.11 2.08
C ARG A 40 -15.25 7.76 2.49
N ALA A 41 -13.92 7.68 2.68
CA ALA A 41 -13.30 6.47 3.15
C ALA A 41 -13.68 6.19 4.62
N SER A 42 -13.84 4.90 4.96
CA SER A 42 -14.12 4.51 6.34
C SER A 42 -13.00 4.99 7.29
N PRO A 43 -13.29 5.21 8.58
CA PRO A 43 -12.28 5.60 9.56
C PRO A 43 -11.08 4.64 9.62
N ARG A 44 -11.31 3.35 9.37
CA ARG A 44 -10.25 2.34 9.26
C ARG A 44 -9.35 2.59 8.04
N ALA A 45 -9.95 2.76 6.85
CA ALA A 45 -9.19 2.98 5.62
C ALA A 45 -8.37 4.28 5.64
N ARG A 46 -8.84 5.29 6.39
CA ARG A 46 -8.06 6.51 6.64
C ARG A 46 -6.84 6.25 7.52
N ARG A 47 -7.02 5.58 8.66
CA ARG A 47 -5.91 5.20 9.54
C ARG A 47 -4.90 4.29 8.85
N ASP A 48 -5.35 3.33 8.05
CA ASP A 48 -4.46 2.43 7.30
C ASP A 48 -3.58 3.21 6.31
N ARG A 49 -4.12 4.26 5.67
CA ARG A 49 -3.32 5.14 4.79
C ARG A 49 -2.23 5.89 5.55
N GLU A 50 -2.58 6.48 6.69
CA GLU A 50 -1.63 7.19 7.56
C GLU A 50 -0.51 6.23 8.04
N LEU A 51 -0.89 5.02 8.47
CA LEU A 51 0.06 4.01 8.94
C LEU A 51 0.96 3.49 7.81
N MET A 52 0.41 3.28 6.61
CA MET A 52 1.20 2.84 5.44
C MET A 52 2.31 3.83 5.08
N GLU A 53 2.09 5.14 5.21
CA GLU A 53 3.16 6.12 4.99
C GLU A 53 4.27 5.98 6.02
N HIS A 54 3.93 5.77 7.29
CA HIS A 54 4.92 5.57 8.33
C HIS A 54 5.73 4.29 8.11
N ILE A 55 5.07 3.19 7.77
CA ILE A 55 5.72 1.92 7.44
C ILE A 55 6.67 2.09 6.25
N ARG A 56 6.26 2.80 5.20
CA ARG A 56 7.11 3.07 4.03
C ARG A 56 8.37 3.84 4.40
N ARG A 57 8.28 4.86 5.26
CA ARG A 57 9.44 5.63 5.73
C ARG A 57 10.41 4.73 6.48
N ILE A 58 9.94 4.01 7.49
CA ILE A 58 10.75 3.06 8.27
C ILE A 58 11.43 2.03 7.36
N TRP A 59 10.69 1.48 6.40
CA TRP A 59 11.22 0.52 5.45
C TRP A 59 12.29 1.10 4.54
N GLN A 60 12.13 2.35 4.08
CA GLN A 60 13.13 3.05 3.26
C GLN A 60 14.40 3.37 4.05
N ASP A 61 14.25 3.74 5.33
CA ASP A 61 15.36 4.02 6.22
C ASP A 61 16.15 2.74 6.52
N ASN A 62 15.46 1.64 6.81
CA ASN A 62 16.10 0.35 7.11
C ASN A 62 16.73 -0.32 5.86
N ARG A 63 16.15 -0.17 4.67
CA ARG A 63 16.69 -0.80 3.44
C ARG A 63 17.96 -0.16 2.88
N LYS A 64 18.39 0.98 3.44
CA LYS A 64 19.68 1.60 3.09
C LYS A 64 20.85 1.04 3.88
N LEU A 65 20.61 0.21 4.90
CA LEU A 65 21.67 -0.45 5.64
C LEU A 65 22.09 -1.72 4.86
N PRO A 66 23.36 -1.82 4.40
CA PRO A 66 23.92 -3.10 3.96
C PRO A 66 23.74 -4.14 5.06
N ALA A 67 23.51 -5.41 4.72
CA ALA A 67 23.16 -6.45 5.67
C ALA A 67 24.32 -6.89 6.61
N THR A 68 25.27 -6.01 6.95
CA THR A 68 26.54 -6.39 7.58
C THR A 68 26.95 -5.57 8.81
N ASP A 69 26.17 -4.60 9.28
CA ASP A 69 26.57 -3.70 10.38
C ASP A 69 25.54 -3.52 11.50
N ALA A 70 24.36 -4.13 11.42
CA ALA A 70 23.32 -4.01 12.46
C ALA A 70 23.55 -4.87 13.73
N LEU A 71 24.62 -5.68 13.80
CA LEU A 71 24.97 -6.47 15.00
C LEU A 71 26.15 -5.91 15.81
N LEU A 72 26.71 -4.74 15.44
CA LEU A 72 27.87 -4.18 16.16
C LEU A 72 27.62 -2.87 16.91
N ASN A 73 26.37 -2.39 16.99
CA ASN A 73 26.09 -1.16 17.75
C ASN A 73 24.89 -1.29 18.72
N THR A 74 24.88 -2.38 19.47
CA THR A 74 24.11 -2.49 20.73
C THR A 74 24.99 -2.92 21.91
N SER A 75 26.30 -2.74 21.81
CA SER A 75 27.23 -2.95 22.92
C SER A 75 27.68 -1.62 23.51
N GLY A 76 26.71 -0.87 24.03
CA GLY A 76 26.94 0.20 25.01
C GLY A 76 27.15 -0.33 26.43
N LEU A 77 27.79 -1.50 26.60
CA LEU A 77 28.16 -2.08 27.90
C LEU A 77 29.50 -2.84 27.79
N VAL A 78 30.57 -2.12 27.47
CA VAL A 78 31.88 -2.42 28.04
C VAL A 78 32.40 -1.13 28.67
N GLN A 79 31.89 -0.86 29.86
CA GLN A 79 32.57 -0.03 30.84
C GLN A 79 32.30 -0.67 32.20
N LEU A 80 33.38 -1.29 32.71
CA LEU A 80 33.52 -2.20 33.87
C LEU A 80 33.28 -3.68 33.57
#